data_AF-A0A9P7YX41-F1
#
_entry.id   AF-A0A9P7YX41-F1
#
_cell.length_a   1.000
_cell.length_b   1.000
_cell.length_c   1.000
_cell.angle_alpha   90.00
_cell.angle_beta   90.00
_cell.angle_gamma   90.00
#
_symmetry.space_group_name_H-M   'P 1'
#
loop_
_entity.id
_entity.type
_entity.pdbx_description
1 polymer ?
#
loop_
_entity_poly.entity_id
_entity_poly.type
_entity_poly.pdbx_seq_one_letter_code
_entity_poly.pdbx_strand_id
1 'polypeptide(L)'
;MDLCSAALIFAYDALKVGGHFVCKFYQGSEDKDFENSLRKMFATVHREKPESSRSESKEAYFVALRRKPDRKKDVDGKEGHGTEETEFLDDDYDLKEVGEKVENSEEADEAK
;
A
#
# COMPACT_ATOMS: atom_id res chain seq x y z
N MET A 1 13.20 -5.43 2.81
CA MET A 1 11.78 -5.64 2.43
C MET A 1 11.55 -6.88 1.53
N ASP A 2 12.47 -7.85 1.52
CA ASP A 2 12.62 -8.82 0.41
C ASP A 2 11.46 -9.79 0.23
N LEU A 3 10.86 -10.26 1.34
CA LEU A 3 9.72 -11.18 1.26
C LEU A 3 8.52 -10.54 0.56
N CYS A 4 8.26 -9.24 0.83
CA CYS A 4 7.19 -8.50 0.18
C CYS A 4 7.47 -8.32 -1.31
N SER A 5 8.71 -8.03 -1.67
CA SER A 5 9.18 -7.92 -3.07
C SER A 5 9.03 -9.24 -3.83
N ALA A 6 9.45 -10.37 -3.24
CA ALA A 6 9.28 -11.69 -3.84
C ALA A 6 7.80 -12.05 -4.03
N ALA A 7 6.96 -11.76 -3.03
CA ALA A 7 5.53 -11.98 -3.11
C ALA A 7 4.86 -11.12 -4.18
N LEU A 8 5.30 -9.87 -4.34
CA LEU A 8 4.81 -8.97 -5.40
C LEU A 8 5.15 -9.50 -6.79
N ILE A 9 6.38 -9.97 -7.02
CA ILE A 9 6.79 -10.55 -8.31
C ILE A 9 5.91 -11.77 -8.63
N PHE A 10 5.74 -12.67 -7.67
CA PHE A 10 4.87 -13.83 -7.84
C PHE A 10 3.41 -13.42 -8.11
N ALA A 11 2.89 -12.46 -7.35
CA ALA A 11 1.52 -11.98 -7.52
C ALA A 11 1.31 -11.31 -8.88
N TYR A 12 2.32 -10.59 -9.41
CA TYR A 12 2.22 -9.96 -10.73
C TYR A 12 2.03 -10.99 -11.85
N ASP A 13 2.72 -12.12 -11.78
CA ASP A 13 2.61 -13.22 -12.76
C ASP A 13 1.37 -14.09 -12.54
N ALA A 14 0.92 -14.25 -11.29
CA ALA A 14 -0.23 -15.09 -10.95
C ALA A 14 -1.59 -14.38 -11.09
N LEU A 15 -1.64 -13.05 -10.92
CA LEU A 15 -2.87 -12.28 -10.99
C LEU A 15 -3.26 -11.96 -12.44
N LYS A 16 -4.53 -12.15 -12.76
CA LYS A 16 -5.12 -11.61 -14.01
C LYS A 16 -5.12 -10.07 -14.00
N VAL A 17 -5.29 -9.46 -15.17
CA VAL A 17 -5.56 -8.01 -15.28
C VAL A 17 -6.76 -7.64 -14.42
N GLY A 18 -6.67 -6.54 -13.68
CA GLY A 18 -7.68 -6.11 -12.73
C GLY A 18 -7.65 -6.83 -11.37
N GLY A 19 -6.74 -7.79 -11.16
CA GLY A 19 -6.57 -8.48 -9.86
C GLY A 19 -6.08 -7.56 -8.74
N HIS A 20 -6.15 -8.05 -7.50
CA HIS A 20 -5.79 -7.29 -6.28
C HIS A 20 -4.69 -8.02 -5.51
N PHE A 21 -3.85 -7.24 -4.82
CA PHE A 21 -2.76 -7.75 -3.99
C PHE A 21 -2.80 -7.06 -2.62
N VAL A 22 -2.74 -7.84 -1.54
CA VAL A 22 -2.69 -7.33 -0.17
C VAL A 22 -1.49 -7.93 0.53
N CYS A 23 -0.68 -7.10 1.18
CA CYS A 23 0.56 -7.53 1.81
C CYS A 23 0.74 -6.90 3.19
N LYS A 24 0.97 -7.75 4.20
CA LYS A 24 1.37 -7.31 5.53
C LYS A 24 2.86 -7.01 5.56
N PHE A 25 3.25 -5.88 6.11
CA PHE A 25 4.64 -5.49 6.26
C PHE A 25 4.88 -4.83 7.62
N TYR A 26 6.16 -4.75 8.00
CA TYR A 26 6.59 -3.95 9.14
C TYR A 26 7.14 -2.63 8.62
N GLN A 27 6.71 -1.53 9.22
CA GLN A 27 7.16 -0.19 8.84
C GLN A 27 8.68 -0.06 9.01
N GLY A 28 9.33 0.42 7.96
CA GLY A 28 10.77 0.59 7.88
C GLY A 28 11.12 1.57 6.77
N SER A 29 12.39 1.84 6.55
CA SER A 29 12.85 2.85 5.58
C SER A 29 12.56 2.52 4.10
N GLU A 30 12.37 1.23 3.79
CA GLU A 30 12.15 0.73 2.42
C GLU A 30 10.66 0.68 2.01
N ASP A 31 9.75 1.13 2.89
CA ASP A 31 8.31 1.05 2.65
C ASP A 31 7.86 1.92 1.45
N LYS A 32 8.44 3.12 1.33
CA LYS A 32 8.18 4.06 0.23
C LYS A 32 8.60 3.50 -1.13
N ASP A 33 9.77 2.88 -1.21
CA ASP A 33 10.27 2.29 -2.45
C ASP A 33 9.40 1.11 -2.91
N PHE A 34 8.92 0.33 -1.95
CA PHE A 34 7.96 -0.73 -2.22
C PHE A 34 6.60 -0.19 -2.66
N GLU A 35 6.08 0.86 -2.01
CA GLU A 35 4.83 1.51 -2.43
C GLU A 35 4.91 2.06 -3.87
N ASN A 36 6.02 2.68 -4.22
CA ASN A 36 6.28 3.16 -5.59
C ASN A 36 6.27 2.01 -6.60
N SER A 37 6.80 0.85 -6.22
CA SER A 37 6.76 -0.35 -7.05
C SER A 37 5.34 -0.87 -7.23
N LEU A 38 4.52 -0.86 -6.17
CA LEU A 38 3.09 -1.20 -6.25
C LEU A 38 2.32 -0.24 -7.16
N ARG A 39 2.52 1.08 -7.05
CA ARG A 39 1.82 2.09 -7.87
C ARG A 39 2.13 1.98 -9.37
N LYS A 40 3.31 1.46 -9.72
CA LYS A 40 3.66 1.15 -11.11
C LYS A 40 2.84 -0.01 -11.67
N MET A 41 2.56 -1.02 -10.85
CA MET A 41 1.90 -2.27 -11.27
C MET A 41 0.37 -2.28 -11.07
N PHE A 42 -0.15 -1.46 -10.15
CA PHE A 42 -1.56 -1.39 -9.78
C PHE A 42 -2.13 0.00 -10.03
N ALA A 43 -3.46 0.11 -10.20
CA ALA A 43 -4.12 1.39 -10.42
C ALA A 43 -4.19 2.22 -9.12
N THR A 44 -4.39 1.56 -7.98
CA THR A 44 -4.56 2.24 -6.69
C THR A 44 -3.83 1.46 -5.61
N VAL A 45 -3.15 2.16 -4.70
CA VAL A 45 -2.43 1.57 -3.58
C VAL A 45 -2.78 2.34 -2.31
N HIS A 46 -3.21 1.62 -1.28
CA HIS A 46 -3.49 2.17 0.04
C HIS A 46 -2.59 1.53 1.08
N ARG A 47 -2.24 2.32 2.10
CA ARG A 47 -1.53 1.85 3.28
C ARG A 47 -2.49 1.94 4.46
N GLU A 48 -2.77 0.80 5.07
CA GLU A 48 -3.75 0.68 6.14
C GLU A 48 -3.10 0.12 7.40
N LYS A 49 -3.33 0.78 8.53
CA LYS A 49 -3.02 0.23 9.87
C LYS A 49 -4.35 0.06 10.61
N PRO A 50 -4.91 -1.15 10.66
CA PRO A 50 -6.21 -1.36 11.30
C PRO A 50 -6.13 -1.11 12.80
N GLU A 51 -7.20 -0.60 13.41
CA GLU A 51 -7.30 -0.38 14.87
C GLU A 51 -7.13 -1.68 15.67
N SER A 52 -7.43 -2.83 15.05
CA SER A 52 -7.18 -4.15 15.64
C SER A 52 -5.70 -4.54 15.70
N SER A 53 -4.81 -3.85 14.99
CA SER A 53 -3.37 -4.04 15.16
C SER A 53 -2.93 -3.32 16.43
N ARG A 54 -2.21 -4.03 17.31
CA ARG A 54 -1.67 -3.48 18.56
C ARG A 54 -0.95 -2.16 18.26
N SER A 55 -1.26 -1.12 19.02
CA SER A 55 -0.69 0.23 18.85
C SER A 55 0.85 0.20 18.87
N GLU A 56 1.41 -0.66 19.72
CA GLU A 56 2.85 -0.89 19.89
C GLU A 56 3.51 -1.63 18.71
N SER A 57 2.73 -2.31 17.88
CA SER A 57 3.23 -3.03 16.71
C SER A 57 3.48 -2.07 15.54
N LYS A 58 4.62 -2.20 14.87
CA LYS A 58 4.94 -1.48 13.64
C LYS A 58 4.35 -2.14 12.39
N GLU A 59 3.35 -3.01 12.55
CA GLU A 59 2.72 -3.69 11.42
C GLU A 59 1.70 -2.80 10.70
N ALA A 60 1.71 -2.87 9.37
CA ALA A 60 0.75 -2.23 8.48
C ALA A 60 0.50 -3.13 7.26
N TYR A 61 -0.48 -2.76 6.44
CA TYR A 61 -0.84 -3.46 5.22
C TYR A 61 -0.78 -2.53 4.02
N PHE A 62 -0.24 -3.04 2.92
CA PHE A 62 -0.45 -2.45 1.61
C PHE A 62 -1.63 -3.15 0.92
N VAL A 63 -2.56 -2.36 0.40
CA VAL A 63 -3.72 -2.81 -0.37
C VAL A 63 -3.59 -2.24 -1.78
N ALA A 64 -3.15 -3.06 -2.72
CA ALA A 64 -2.96 -2.71 -4.11
C ALA A 64 -4.11 -3.25 -4.96
N LEU A 65 -4.82 -2.35 -5.66
CA LEU A 65 -6.05 -2.64 -6.37
C LEU A 65 -5.87 -2.48 -7.87
N ARG A 66 -6.50 -3.40 -8.62
CA ARG A 66 -6.55 -3.43 -10.08
C ARG A 66 -5.15 -3.46 -10.71
N ARG A 67 -4.61 -4.67 -10.87
CA ARG A 67 -3.36 -4.90 -11.62
C ARG A 67 -3.52 -4.32 -13.03
N LYS A 68 -2.60 -3.45 -13.42
CA LYS A 68 -2.55 -2.85 -14.76
C LYS A 68 -2.24 -3.94 -15.81
N PRO A 69 -2.78 -3.83 -17.02
CA PRO A 69 -2.43 -4.73 -18.11
C PRO A 69 -0.96 -4.58 -18.48
N ASP A 70 -0.34 -5.70 -18.83
CA ASP A 70 1.03 -5.68 -19.34
C ASP A 70 0.96 -5.31 -20.82
N ARG A 71 1.66 -4.23 -21.20
CA ARG A 71 1.66 -3.71 -22.58
C ARG A 71 2.08 -4.75 -23.64
N LYS A 72 2.64 -5.92 -23.27
CA LYS A 72 3.14 -6.94 -24.19
C LYS A 72 2.42 -8.30 -24.15
N LYS A 73 1.61 -8.64 -23.14
CA LYS A 73 1.12 -10.03 -22.95
C LYS A 73 -0.40 -10.24 -23.13
N ASP A 74 -1.21 -9.19 -23.12
CA ASP A 74 -2.67 -9.33 -23.05
C ASP A 74 -3.39 -9.24 -24.42
N VAL A 75 -2.84 -9.87 -25.48
CA VAL A 75 -3.44 -9.83 -26.84
C VAL A 75 -4.53 -10.90 -27.03
N ASP A 76 -4.65 -11.90 -26.17
CA ASP A 76 -5.68 -12.94 -26.27
C ASP A 76 -6.75 -12.76 -25.20
N GLY A 77 -7.80 -11.96 -25.49
CA GLY A 77 -9.05 -12.09 -24.74
C GLY A 77 -9.92 -10.85 -24.52
N LYS A 78 -10.47 -10.30 -25.62
CA LYS A 78 -11.71 -9.49 -25.70
C LYS A 78 -11.77 -8.10 -25.04
N GLU A 79 -12.28 -7.19 -25.87
CA GLU A 79 -12.52 -5.76 -25.71
C GLU A 79 -13.33 -5.39 -24.45
N GLY A 80 -12.98 -4.26 -23.83
CA GLY A 80 -13.77 -3.69 -22.75
C GLY A 80 -13.19 -2.46 -22.07
N HIS A 81 -13.44 -1.30 -22.69
CA HIS A 81 -13.53 0.04 -22.11
C HIS A 81 -12.23 0.73 -21.65
N GLY A 82 -11.88 1.79 -22.39
CA GLY A 82 -10.83 2.72 -22.01
C GLY A 82 -11.16 3.46 -20.73
N THR A 83 -10.11 3.82 -20.01
CA THR A 83 -10.08 5.08 -19.29
C THR A 83 -8.83 5.79 -19.75
N GLU A 84 -9.10 6.95 -20.32
CA GLU A 84 -8.20 7.94 -20.83
C GLU A 84 -7.19 8.40 -19.77
N GLU A 85 -6.14 9.07 -20.26
CA GLU A 85 -5.13 9.84 -19.54
C GLU A 85 -5.49 10.13 -18.07
N THR A 86 -4.86 9.41 -17.14
CA THR A 86 -4.49 10.05 -15.89
C THR A 86 -3.10 10.59 -16.10
N GLU A 87 -3.05 11.86 -16.48
CA GLU A 87 -1.88 12.71 -16.29
C GLU A 87 -1.33 12.42 -14.89
N PHE A 88 -0.12 11.87 -14.85
CA PHE A 88 0.61 11.75 -13.60
C PHE A 88 1.03 13.16 -13.24
N LEU A 89 0.16 13.85 -12.52
CA LEU A 89 0.53 14.97 -11.68
C LEU A 89 1.59 14.44 -10.70
N ASP A 90 2.85 14.66 -11.09
CA ASP A 90 3.82 15.12 -10.11
C ASP A 90 3.23 16.37 -9.42
N ASP A 91 3.57 16.53 -8.14
CA ASP A 91 3.21 17.61 -7.22
C ASP A 91 2.09 17.27 -6.19
N ASP A 92 2.53 17.34 -4.93
CA ASP A 92 1.73 17.50 -3.71
C ASP A 92 0.93 16.29 -3.17
N TYR A 93 1.63 15.23 -2.73
CA TYR A 93 1.07 14.40 -1.65
C TYR A 93 1.40 15.03 -0.29
N ASP A 94 0.51 15.95 0.07
CA ASP A 94 0.36 16.62 1.37
C ASP A 94 0.38 15.61 2.52
N LEU A 95 1.35 15.81 3.42
CA LEU A 95 1.46 15.14 4.71
C LEU A 95 0.33 15.66 5.61
N LYS A 96 -0.86 15.08 5.49
CA LYS A 96 -1.78 15.10 6.62
C LYS A 96 -1.36 14.00 7.58
N GLU A 97 -0.37 14.37 8.41
CA GLU A 97 -0.26 13.86 9.76
C GLU A 97 -1.66 13.83 10.39
N VAL A 98 -2.27 12.66 10.47
CA VAL A 98 -3.34 12.44 11.42
C VAL A 98 -2.64 12.25 12.76
N GLY A 99 -2.34 13.38 13.39
CA GLY A 99 -2.16 13.42 14.83
C GLY A 99 -3.48 13.06 15.48
N GLU A 100 -3.48 11.98 16.24
CA GLU A 100 -4.38 11.86 17.38
C GLU A 100 -3.54 12.04 18.64
N LYS A 101 -3.62 13.27 19.15
CA LYS A 101 -3.30 13.58 20.55
C LYS A 101 -4.18 12.70 21.42
N VAL A 102 -3.56 11.95 22.32
CA VAL A 102 -4.18 11.65 23.62
C VAL A 102 -3.18 12.09 24.68
N GLU A 103 -3.29 13.37 25.04
CA GLU A 103 -2.94 13.83 26.37
C GLU A 103 -3.93 13.16 27.34
N ASN A 104 -3.43 12.39 28.29
CA ASN A 104 -4.02 12.35 29.62
C ASN A 104 -2.91 12.18 30.65
N SER A 105 -2.69 13.28 31.35
CA SER A 105 -2.01 13.41 32.62
C SER A 105 -2.80 12.74 33.74
N GLU A 106 -2.13 11.94 34.56
CA GLU A 106 -2.38 11.70 36.00
C GLU A 106 -1.04 11.12 36.51
N GLU A 107 -0.09 11.95 36.98
CA GLU A 107 0.07 12.39 38.38
C GLU A 107 -0.02 11.19 39.36
N ALA A 108 1.12 10.55 39.65
CA ALA A 108 1.99 10.81 40.80
C ALA A 108 1.36 10.49 42.17
N ASP A 109 1.76 9.35 42.73
CA ASP A 109 2.02 8.98 44.14
C ASP A 109 1.82 7.45 44.23
N GLU A 110 2.69 6.63 44.79
CA GLU A 110 3.28 6.79 46.10
C GLU A 110 4.51 5.88 46.20
N ALA A 111 5.61 6.43 46.71
CA ALA A 111 6.77 5.67 47.15
C ALA A 111 6.65 5.43 48.67
N LYS A 112 6.50 4.17 49.09
CA LYS A 112 7.17 3.62 50.27
C LYS A 112 7.09 2.10 50.38
#